data_AF-A0A248LHH4-F1
#
_entry.id   AF-A0A248LHH4-F1
#
_cell.length_a   1.000
_cell.length_b   1.000
_cell.length_c   1.000
_cell.angle_alpha   90.00
_cell.angle_beta   90.00
_cell.angle_gamma   90.00
#
_symmetry.space_group_name_H-M   'P 1'
#
loop_
_entity.id
_entity.type
_entity.pdbx_description
1 polymer ?
#
loop_
_entity_poly.entity_id
_entity_poly.type
_entity_poly.pdbx_seq_one_letter_code
_entity_poly.pdbx_strand_id
1 'polypeptide(L)'
;MAADKKTRKSARTGSAASLRASSEARWLAAERDTHHMLAMLDAWEESGGMGERAWQYAQMARVYFKKLRNGRVLSSADFDITVLLATAVQRALQAEPAVLEKSADLQSAATACERIQSANTALRQPR
;
A
#
# COMPACT_ATOMS: atom_id res chain seq x y z
N MET A 1 -26.40 -5.96 -55.35
CA MET A 1 -25.52 -4.96 -54.70
C MET A 1 -26.40 -3.96 -53.96
N ALA A 2 -26.36 -3.95 -52.63
CA ALA A 2 -26.64 -2.79 -51.78
C ALA A 2 -26.24 -3.19 -50.36
N ALA A 3 -25.19 -2.56 -49.85
CA ALA A 3 -24.63 -2.80 -48.53
C ALA A 3 -25.34 -1.91 -47.51
N ASP A 4 -25.96 -2.50 -46.49
CA ASP A 4 -26.43 -1.75 -45.33
C ASP A 4 -25.37 -1.81 -44.21
N LYS A 5 -24.77 -0.66 -43.95
CA LYS A 5 -23.86 -0.40 -42.82
C LYS A 5 -24.67 0.19 -41.67
N LYS A 6 -24.66 -0.46 -40.50
CA LYS A 6 -24.77 0.11 -39.13
C LYS A 6 -24.88 -1.10 -38.18
N THR A 7 -24.11 -1.32 -37.13
CA THR A 7 -23.42 -0.45 -36.17
C THR A 7 -22.42 -1.33 -35.42
N ARG A 8 -21.10 -1.11 -35.58
CA ARG A 8 -20.12 -1.64 -34.61
C ARG A 8 -20.08 -0.67 -33.43
N LYS A 9 -20.92 -0.90 -32.43
CA LYS A 9 -20.83 -0.21 -31.15
C LYS A 9 -19.64 -0.80 -30.42
N SER A 10 -18.50 -0.11 -30.51
CA SER A 10 -17.29 -0.35 -29.74
C SER A 10 -17.63 -0.38 -28.26
N ALA A 11 -17.74 -1.57 -27.67
CA ALA A 11 -17.89 -1.77 -26.24
C ALA A 11 -16.52 -1.62 -25.59
N ARG A 12 -16.00 -0.40 -25.54
CA ARG A 12 -14.74 -0.10 -24.87
C ARG A 12 -14.90 1.08 -23.94
N THR A 13 -15.45 0.82 -22.75
CA THR A 13 -15.19 1.56 -21.51
C THR A 13 -15.84 0.79 -20.37
N GLY A 14 -15.04 0.19 -19.47
CA GLY A 14 -15.57 -0.16 -18.15
C GLY A 14 -16.18 1.09 -17.54
N SER A 15 -17.39 0.99 -16.99
CA SER A 15 -18.14 2.14 -16.47
C SER A 15 -17.26 2.96 -15.51
N ALA A 16 -17.31 4.29 -15.60
CA ALA A 16 -16.62 5.18 -14.68
C ALA A 16 -16.97 4.87 -13.20
N ALA A 17 -18.17 4.33 -12.96
CA ALA A 17 -18.58 3.84 -11.65
C ALA A 17 -17.75 2.63 -11.19
N SER A 18 -17.48 1.66 -12.07
CA SER A 18 -16.66 0.49 -11.77
C SER A 18 -15.20 0.87 -11.49
N LEU A 19 -14.66 1.88 -12.19
CA LEU A 19 -13.31 2.40 -11.97
C LEU A 19 -13.16 3.10 -10.61
N ARG A 20 -14.19 3.87 -10.19
CA ARG A 20 -14.23 4.52 -8.87
C ARG A 20 -14.36 3.50 -7.74
N ALA A 21 -15.33 2.59 -7.83
CA ALA A 21 -15.53 1.53 -6.82
C ALA A 21 -14.27 0.67 -6.64
N SER A 22 -13.58 0.34 -7.74
CA SER A 22 -12.32 -0.41 -7.68
C SER A 22 -11.19 0.39 -7.00
N SER A 23 -11.21 1.71 -7.09
CA SER A 23 -10.20 2.58 -6.47
C SER A 23 -10.47 2.80 -4.99
N GLU A 24 -11.73 2.96 -4.61
CA GLU A 24 -12.17 3.04 -3.22
C GLU A 24 -11.84 1.76 -2.43
N ALA A 25 -12.10 0.58 -3.00
CA ALA A 25 -11.72 -0.69 -2.39
C ALA A 25 -10.20 -0.81 -2.17
N ARG A 26 -9.39 -0.31 -3.13
CA ARG A 26 -7.92 -0.28 -3.01
C ARG A 26 -7.48 0.68 -1.91
N TRP A 27 -8.09 1.85 -1.80
CA TRP A 27 -7.74 2.83 -0.79
C TRP A 27 -8.07 2.34 0.62
N LEU A 28 -9.24 1.72 0.82
CA LEU A 28 -9.62 1.09 2.09
C LEU A 28 -8.64 -0.01 2.50
N ALA A 29 -8.20 -0.83 1.54
CA ALA A 29 -7.18 -1.85 1.80
C ALA A 29 -5.83 -1.23 2.20
N ALA A 30 -5.39 -0.18 1.50
CA ALA A 30 -4.15 0.53 1.80
C ALA A 30 -4.19 1.23 3.17
N GLU A 31 -5.34 1.81 3.54
CA GLU A 31 -5.58 2.39 4.86
C GLU A 31 -5.41 1.33 5.96
N ARG A 32 -6.11 0.20 5.84
CA ARG A 32 -6.01 -0.91 6.81
C ARG A 32 -4.57 -1.41 6.94
N ASP A 33 -3.90 -1.63 5.82
CA ASP A 33 -2.52 -2.14 5.80
C ASP A 33 -1.54 -1.12 6.40
N THR A 34 -1.77 0.18 6.19
CA THR A 34 -0.98 1.27 6.79
C THR A 34 -1.11 1.30 8.31
N HIS A 35 -2.34 1.22 8.83
CA HIS A 35 -2.57 1.15 10.27
C HIS A 35 -1.96 -0.10 10.90
N HIS A 36 -2.07 -1.24 10.23
CA HIS A 36 -1.47 -2.49 10.69
C HIS A 36 0.07 -2.39 10.79
N MET A 37 0.73 -1.85 9.77
CA MET A 37 2.19 -1.68 9.78
C MET A 37 2.64 -0.75 10.91
N LEU A 38 1.92 0.34 11.19
CA LEU A 38 2.26 1.22 12.29
C LEU A 38 2.10 0.56 13.66
N ALA A 39 0.95 -0.10 13.89
CA ALA A 39 0.73 -0.80 15.15
C ALA A 39 1.82 -1.86 15.41
N MET A 40 2.26 -2.54 14.34
CA MET A 40 3.37 -3.48 14.41
C MET A 40 4.68 -2.76 14.75
N LEU A 41 5.05 -1.66 14.07
CA LEU A 41 6.25 -0.87 14.37
C LEU A 41 6.31 -0.41 15.83
N ASP A 42 5.18 0.05 16.36
CA ASP A 42 5.07 0.47 17.75
C ASP A 42 5.30 -0.71 18.71
N ALA A 43 4.65 -1.86 18.46
CA ALA A 43 4.86 -3.07 19.27
C ALA A 43 6.31 -3.61 19.21
N TRP A 44 6.96 -3.54 18.05
CA TRP A 44 8.36 -3.95 17.91
C TRP A 44 9.31 -3.00 18.63
N GLU A 45 9.05 -1.69 18.60
CA GLU A 45 9.83 -0.72 19.37
C GLU A 45 9.65 -0.94 20.88
N GLU A 46 8.42 -1.13 21.34
CA GLU A 46 8.10 -1.42 22.75
C GLU A 46 8.74 -2.72 23.27
N SER A 47 8.94 -3.71 22.39
CA SER A 47 9.62 -4.96 22.75
C SER A 47 11.11 -4.76 23.10
N GLY A 48 11.69 -3.59 22.78
CA GLY A 48 13.12 -3.30 22.95
C GLY A 48 14.03 -4.04 21.96
N GLY A 49 13.46 -4.85 21.06
CA GLY A 49 14.19 -5.65 20.06
C GLY A 49 14.47 -4.93 18.74
N MET A 50 14.24 -3.61 18.66
CA MET A 50 14.44 -2.83 17.45
C MET A 50 15.84 -2.21 17.42
N GLY A 51 16.68 -2.64 16.48
CA GLY A 51 18.00 -2.05 16.25
C GLY A 51 17.94 -0.63 15.69
N GLU A 52 19.03 0.13 15.82
CA GLU A 52 19.08 1.56 15.47
C GLU A 52 18.68 1.85 14.01
N ARG A 53 19.16 1.04 13.04
CA ARG A 53 18.80 1.22 11.62
C ARG A 53 17.32 0.95 11.37
N ALA A 54 16.77 -0.11 11.96
CA ALA A 54 15.35 -0.41 11.87
C ALA A 54 14.52 0.74 12.46
N TRP A 55 14.96 1.27 13.60
CA TRP A 55 14.33 2.41 14.27
C TRP A 55 14.32 3.67 13.40
N GLN A 56 15.43 4.03 12.75
CA GLN A 56 15.48 5.19 11.85
C GLN A 56 14.45 5.08 10.71
N TYR A 57 14.30 3.88 10.12
CA TYR A 57 13.29 3.64 9.10
C TYR A 57 11.86 3.65 9.66
N ALA A 58 11.65 3.12 10.87
CA ALA A 58 10.37 3.20 11.56
C ALA A 58 9.94 4.66 11.81
N GLN A 59 10.88 5.52 12.23
CA GLN A 59 10.61 6.96 12.36
C GLN A 59 10.24 7.61 11.03
N MET A 60 10.91 7.25 9.92
CA MET A 60 10.54 7.72 8.59
C MET A 60 9.13 7.28 8.20
N ALA A 61 8.74 6.03 8.49
CA ALA A 61 7.38 5.54 8.25
C ALA A 61 6.34 6.38 9.02
N ARG A 62 6.60 6.71 10.29
CA ARG A 62 5.73 7.58 11.11
C ARG A 62 5.63 9.00 10.56
N VAL A 63 6.71 9.55 9.99
CA VAL A 63 6.66 10.86 9.31
C VAL A 63 5.73 10.80 8.10
N TYR A 64 5.78 9.73 7.29
CA TYR A 64 4.84 9.56 6.18
C TYR A 64 3.40 9.40 6.66
N PHE A 65 3.17 8.66 7.74
CA PHE A 65 1.84 8.50 8.29
C PHE A 65 1.22 9.82 8.74
N LYS A 66 2.01 10.70 9.38
CA LYS A 66 1.57 12.05 9.78
C LYS A 66 1.14 12.92 8.59
N LYS A 67 1.57 12.60 7.36
CA LYS A 67 1.13 13.29 6.14
C LYS A 67 -0.26 12.82 5.66
N LEU A 68 -0.72 11.65 6.09
CA LEU A 68 -2.06 11.15 5.80
C LEU A 68 -3.09 11.86 6.67
N ARG A 69 -4.20 12.29 6.05
CA ARG A 69 -5.29 12.96 6.77
C ARG A 69 -5.99 11.96 7.69
N ASN A 70 -5.69 12.05 8.98
CA ASN A 70 -6.21 11.14 10.02
C ASN A 70 -5.91 9.66 9.73
N GLY A 71 -4.78 9.36 9.08
CA GLY A 71 -4.41 8.00 8.67
C GLY A 71 -5.19 7.45 7.47
N ARG A 72 -6.09 8.24 6.87
CA ARG A 72 -6.95 7.81 5.78
C ARG A 72 -6.31 7.95 4.41
N VAL A 73 -6.70 7.06 3.50
CA VAL A 73 -6.30 7.10 2.08
C VAL A 73 -7.52 7.51 1.26
N LEU A 74 -7.56 8.75 0.78
CA LEU A 74 -8.74 9.31 0.10
C LEU A 74 -8.50 9.62 -1.37
N SER A 75 -7.25 9.54 -1.81
CA SER A 75 -6.83 9.97 -3.13
C SER A 75 -5.61 9.20 -3.62
N SER A 76 -5.28 9.39 -4.89
CA SER A 76 -4.01 8.86 -5.44
C SER A 76 -2.79 9.45 -4.74
N ALA A 77 -2.83 10.73 -4.35
CA ALA A 77 -1.71 11.37 -3.66
C ALA A 77 -1.49 10.78 -2.25
N ASP A 78 -2.59 10.49 -1.53
CA ASP A 78 -2.50 9.78 -0.25
C ASP A 78 -1.95 8.38 -0.44
N PHE A 79 -2.36 7.69 -1.52
CA PHE A 79 -1.84 6.37 -1.84
C PHE A 79 -0.33 6.40 -2.14
N ASP A 80 0.19 7.41 -2.85
CA ASP A 80 1.63 7.56 -3.05
C ASP A 80 2.39 7.72 -1.71
N ILE A 81 1.80 8.41 -0.74
CA ILE A 81 2.35 8.50 0.63
C ILE A 81 2.36 7.12 1.30
N THR A 82 1.29 6.32 1.14
CA THR A 82 1.28 4.93 1.69
C THR A 82 2.35 4.04 1.06
N VAL A 83 2.69 4.23 -0.22
CA VAL A 83 3.77 3.50 -0.88
C VAL A 83 5.13 3.89 -0.28
N LEU A 84 5.36 5.17 -0.02
CA LEU A 84 6.58 5.63 0.66
C LEU A 84 6.68 5.09 2.09
N LEU A 85 5.56 5.06 2.82
CA LEU A 85 5.48 4.45 4.14
C LEU A 85 5.81 2.96 4.10
N ALA A 86 5.15 2.19 3.22
CA ALA A 86 5.40 0.76 3.05
C ALA A 86 6.87 0.49 2.64
N THR A 87 7.48 1.37 1.85
CA THR A 87 8.90 1.29 1.49
C THR A 87 9.81 1.49 2.71
N ALA A 88 9.47 2.45 3.59
CA ALA A 88 10.23 2.66 4.82
C ALA A 88 10.08 1.47 5.78
N VAL A 89 8.86 0.93 5.95
CA VAL A 89 8.60 -0.27 6.76
C VAL A 89 9.40 -1.46 6.22
N GLN A 90 9.37 -1.70 4.90
CA GLN A 90 10.14 -2.77 4.28
C GLN A 90 11.64 -2.67 4.59
N ARG A 91 12.20 -1.45 4.54
CA ARG A 91 13.61 -1.20 4.88
C ARG A 91 13.89 -1.43 6.37
N ALA A 92 12.95 -1.11 7.25
CA ALA A 92 13.07 -1.42 8.67
C ALA A 92 13.14 -2.94 8.90
N LEU A 93 12.24 -3.71 8.27
CA LEU A 93 12.23 -5.17 8.36
C LEU A 93 13.50 -5.81 7.77
N GLN A 94 13.98 -5.29 6.65
CA GLN A 94 15.22 -5.76 6.00
C GLN A 94 16.49 -5.42 6.77
N ALA A 95 16.45 -4.45 7.69
CA ALA A 95 17.59 -4.15 8.56
C ALA A 95 17.84 -5.25 9.59
N GLU A 96 16.82 -6.05 9.92
CA GLU A 96 16.85 -7.09 10.96
C GLU A 96 16.20 -8.41 10.46
N PRO A 97 16.76 -9.05 9.42
CA PRO A 97 16.13 -10.21 8.77
C PRO A 97 15.96 -11.40 9.73
N ALA A 98 16.89 -11.58 10.68
CA ALA A 98 16.82 -12.65 11.67
C ALA A 98 15.65 -12.50 12.66
N VAL A 99 15.18 -11.26 12.90
CA VAL A 99 14.01 -10.98 13.74
C VAL A 99 12.73 -11.21 12.94
N LEU A 100 12.72 -10.76 11.67
CA LEU A 100 11.62 -10.97 10.74
C LEU A 100 11.28 -12.45 10.55
N GLU A 101 12.28 -13.33 10.40
CA GLU A 101 12.05 -14.77 10.23
C GLU A 101 11.37 -15.45 11.43
N LYS A 102 11.49 -14.87 12.62
CA LYS A 102 11.00 -15.47 13.88
C LYS A 102 9.69 -14.89 14.37
N SER A 103 9.24 -13.76 13.82
CA SER A 103 8.04 -13.06 14.28
C SER A 103 6.94 -13.08 13.23
N ALA A 104 5.84 -13.76 13.54
CA ALA A 104 4.65 -13.81 12.69
C ALA A 104 4.05 -12.42 12.45
N ASP A 105 4.13 -11.52 13.44
CA ASP A 105 3.62 -10.15 13.31
C ASP A 105 4.46 -9.34 12.32
N LEU A 106 5.79 -9.48 12.36
CA LEU A 106 6.69 -8.86 11.40
C LEU A 106 6.46 -9.38 9.98
N GLN A 107 6.20 -10.69 9.84
CA GLN A 107 5.87 -11.30 8.54
C GLN A 107 4.52 -10.82 8.01
N SER A 108 3.54 -10.59 8.88
CA SER A 108 2.26 -9.98 8.50
C SER A 108 2.44 -8.56 7.98
N ALA A 109 3.29 -7.75 8.64
CA ALA A 109 3.64 -6.41 8.16
C ALA A 109 4.41 -6.43 6.83
N ALA A 110 5.33 -7.39 6.63
CA ALA A 110 6.01 -7.59 5.34
C ALA A 110 5.00 -7.89 4.23
N THR A 111 4.03 -8.76 4.50
CA THR A 111 2.95 -9.08 3.54
C THR A 111 2.09 -7.85 3.22
N ALA A 112 1.84 -6.98 4.20
CA ALA A 112 1.15 -5.71 3.97
C ALA A 112 1.95 -4.76 3.06
N CYS A 113 3.28 -4.71 3.22
CA CYS A 113 4.16 -3.95 2.33
C CYS A 113 4.05 -4.45 0.88
N GLU A 114 4.11 -5.78 0.69
CA GLU A 114 3.99 -6.41 -0.63
C GLU A 114 2.65 -6.12 -1.30
N ARG A 115 1.54 -6.15 -0.55
CA ARG A 115 0.21 -5.81 -1.08
C ARG A 115 0.15 -4.38 -1.59
N ILE A 116 0.68 -3.41 -0.83
CA ILE A 116 0.73 -2.00 -1.25
C ILE A 116 1.60 -1.82 -2.49
N GLN A 117 2.77 -2.47 -2.54
CA GLN A 117 3.69 -2.38 -3.69
C GLN A 117 3.10 -3.04 -4.94
N SER A 118 2.44 -4.18 -4.80
CA SER A 118 1.71 -4.86 -5.88
C SER A 118 0.58 -3.98 -6.42
N ALA A 119 -0.21 -3.36 -5.52
CA ALA A 119 -1.26 -2.42 -5.91
C ALA A 119 -0.70 -1.20 -6.65
N ASN A 120 0.43 -0.63 -6.21
CA ASN A 120 1.11 0.45 -6.92
C ASN A 120 1.59 0.03 -8.31
N THR A 121 2.14 -1.18 -8.44
CA THR A 121 2.60 -1.73 -9.72
C THR A 121 1.43 -1.90 -10.69
N ALA A 122 0.29 -2.42 -10.21
CA ALA A 122 -0.92 -2.60 -11.00
C ALA A 122 -1.52 -1.26 -11.52
N LEU A 123 -1.29 -0.15 -10.80
CA LEU A 123 -1.72 1.18 -11.23
C LEU A 123 -0.82 1.78 -12.33
N ARG A 124 0.45 1.36 -12.40
CA ARG A 124 1.45 1.92 -13.32
C ARG A 124 1.54 1.17 -14.65
N GLN A 125 0.97 -0.04 -14.74
CA GLN A 125 0.95 -0.82 -15.97
C GLN A 125 -0.07 -0.23 -16.97
N PRO A 126 0.32 0.02 -18.24
CA PRO A 126 -0.62 0.39 -19.27
C PRO A 126 -1.58 -0.79 -19.53
N ARG A 127 -2.89 -0.51 -19.47
CA ARG A 127 -3.95 -1.49 -19.76
C ARG A 127 -4.09 -1.76 -21.24
#